data_AF-A0A4Q3I8N1-F1
#
_entry.id   AF-A0A4Q3I8N1-F1
#
_cell.length_a   1.000
_cell.length_b   1.000
_cell.length_c   1.000
_cell.angle_alpha   90.00
_cell.angle_beta   90.00
_cell.angle_gamma   90.00
#
_symmetry.space_group_name_H-M   'P 1'
#
loop_
_entity.id
_entity.type
_entity.pdbx_description
1 polymer ?
#
loop_
_entity_poly.entity_id
_entity_poly.type
_entity_poly.pdbx_seq_one_letter_code
_entity_poly.pdbx_strand_id
1 'polypeptide(L)'
;MAPRQRYFLLKHAFDRVAAVFLLIVLSPILLAAAAVILLVDGRPLLFRQVRAGFRGKPFSIIKFRTMLGSEGEASDEERMTRLGSLLRDTSVDELPELVNVVRGEMSLVGPRPLPLHYLPRYTREQMRRHDVRPGITGWAQVNGRNEIDWDRRFALDLDYVDKSTFGFDLKILFLTIIAVVTRKGIHAPGHATMFEFVGTGAIHSPSTKTKPIPPARRLSYRVAAVAVALQVSTAACVAAIDPYDVVGLVRVDGINGEKTRRTERGARVERSLRLWLSDHDTLILGGSRARSGLDPDGSVLKTMDAYNAAVPEASMVEIAAIGRFARRHNQFKRVIISVSLSMFEADRVTGRDFENSGFAGDPMPIVYARSLLAPQAAIDAYRTLRDNLRGARAPDMSNGLHLRLHPTSRYRAAFDEVLERKYLVQPWHYAHFEYDPRRVELLHRLIADFARSGTEVYVYTDPVHARQIEAMTAMGVYPIFERWLTDLTATVAKVNADPWSRGKVELWDFTGYNRITTENIPDSDDTRQTMTWYWNSSLYTPALGDLVLADMLKDGNGRVDLGKQLSPFNIQAVLAQKRKAARRYGAEYPQEVADIVHLVHRTGPARRAMIEQFESN
;
A
#
# COMPACT_ATOMS: atom_id res chain seq x y z
N MET A 1 -35.16 -18.38 -33.59
CA MET A 1 -33.86 -17.76 -33.96
C MET A 1 -32.86 -18.87 -34.22
N ALA A 2 -32.26 -18.92 -35.41
CA ALA A 2 -31.34 -20.01 -35.77
C ALA A 2 -30.09 -20.01 -34.86
N PRO A 3 -29.47 -21.18 -34.57
CA PRO A 3 -28.28 -21.28 -33.70
C PRO A 3 -27.15 -20.32 -34.08
N ARG A 4 -26.91 -20.15 -35.39
CA ARG A 4 -25.90 -19.22 -35.93
C ARG A 4 -26.23 -17.74 -35.67
N GLN A 5 -27.50 -17.36 -35.71
CA GLN A 5 -27.93 -15.98 -35.40
C GLN A 5 -27.76 -15.68 -33.91
N ARG A 6 -28.12 -16.63 -33.04
CA ARG A 6 -27.91 -16.51 -31.59
C ARG A 6 -26.43 -16.35 -31.24
N TYR A 7 -25.57 -17.14 -31.89
CA TYR A 7 -24.11 -17.01 -31.75
C TYR A 7 -23.63 -15.58 -32.05
N PHE A 8 -23.95 -15.02 -33.22
CA PHE A 8 -23.47 -13.68 -33.58
C PHE A 8 -23.99 -12.57 -32.65
N LEU A 9 -25.21 -12.69 -32.14
CA LEU A 9 -25.74 -11.76 -31.14
C LEU A 9 -24.94 -11.80 -29.83
N LEU A 10 -24.73 -13.00 -29.29
CA LEU A 10 -23.96 -13.20 -28.07
C LEU A 10 -22.50 -12.75 -28.25
N LYS A 11 -21.89 -13.11 -29.38
CA LYS A 11 -20.54 -12.68 -29.76
C LYS A 11 -20.41 -11.16 -29.79
N HIS A 12 -21.32 -10.46 -30.47
CA HIS A 12 -21.21 -9.00 -30.58
C HIS A 12 -21.40 -8.29 -29.24
N ALA A 13 -22.26 -8.82 -28.35
CA ALA A 13 -22.40 -8.30 -26.99
C ALA A 13 -21.12 -8.56 -26.17
N PHE A 14 -20.61 -9.79 -26.21
CA PHE A 14 -19.36 -10.19 -25.55
C PHE A 14 -18.17 -9.34 -26.02
N ASP A 15 -17.98 -9.19 -27.32
CA ASP A 15 -16.86 -8.44 -27.90
C ASP A 15 -16.86 -6.98 -27.41
N ARG A 16 -18.03 -6.33 -27.34
CA ARG A 16 -18.14 -4.95 -26.85
C ARG A 16 -17.81 -4.84 -25.36
N VAL A 17 -18.39 -5.71 -24.53
CA VAL A 17 -18.14 -5.70 -23.08
C VAL A 17 -16.67 -6.01 -22.79
N ALA A 18 -16.12 -7.03 -23.42
CA ALA A 18 -14.73 -7.40 -23.30
C ALA A 18 -13.79 -6.30 -23.82
N ALA A 19 -14.12 -5.62 -24.92
CA ALA A 19 -13.30 -4.52 -25.43
C ALA A 19 -13.32 -3.29 -24.50
N VAL A 20 -14.47 -2.93 -23.92
CA VAL A 20 -14.53 -1.85 -22.90
C VAL A 20 -13.70 -2.23 -21.68
N PHE A 21 -13.84 -3.45 -21.19
CA PHE A 21 -13.04 -3.96 -20.07
C PHE A 21 -11.54 -3.92 -20.38
N LEU A 22 -11.13 -4.42 -21.54
CA LEU A 22 -9.73 -4.40 -21.97
C LEU A 22 -9.19 -2.97 -22.15
N LEU A 23 -9.99 -2.03 -22.66
CA LEU A 23 -9.58 -0.62 -22.75
C LEU A 23 -9.32 -0.01 -21.37
N ILE A 24 -10.15 -0.32 -20.38
CA ILE A 24 -9.97 0.15 -18.99
C ILE A 24 -8.70 -0.46 -18.40
N VAL A 25 -8.57 -1.79 -18.45
CA VAL A 25 -7.45 -2.52 -17.86
C VAL A 25 -6.12 -2.18 -18.54
N LEU A 26 -6.11 -2.03 -19.87
CA LEU A 26 -4.91 -1.71 -20.65
C LEU A 26 -4.67 -0.20 -20.79
N SER A 27 -5.52 0.65 -20.22
CA SER A 27 -5.36 2.11 -20.30
C SER A 27 -4.00 2.62 -19.82
N PRO A 28 -3.35 2.07 -18.75
CA PRO A 28 -2.02 2.53 -18.36
C PRO A 28 -0.97 2.26 -19.44
N ILE A 29 -1.06 1.10 -20.10
CA ILE A 29 -0.15 0.71 -21.19
C ILE A 29 -0.40 1.59 -22.42
N LEU A 30 -1.66 1.84 -22.77
CA LEU A 30 -2.04 2.72 -23.88
C LEU A 30 -1.53 4.15 -23.65
N LEU A 31 -1.68 4.69 -22.44
CA LEU A 31 -1.21 6.04 -22.08
C LEU A 31 0.31 6.12 -22.07
N ALA A 32 0.99 5.10 -21.53
CA ALA A 32 2.46 5.04 -21.54
C ALA A 32 3.01 4.96 -22.97
N ALA A 33 2.46 4.06 -23.81
CA ALA A 33 2.83 3.97 -25.21
C ALA A 33 2.57 5.30 -25.94
N ALA A 34 1.44 5.96 -25.67
CA ALA A 34 1.11 7.24 -26.25
C ALA A 34 2.10 8.36 -25.87
N ALA A 35 2.47 8.44 -24.59
CA ALA A 35 3.46 9.39 -24.12
C ALA A 35 4.83 9.15 -24.78
N VAL A 36 5.28 7.89 -24.85
CA VAL A 36 6.57 7.55 -25.48
C VAL A 36 6.58 7.87 -26.98
N ILE A 37 5.49 7.57 -27.71
CA ILE A 37 5.39 7.93 -29.13
C ILE A 37 5.44 9.45 -29.31
N LEU A 38 4.72 10.22 -28.49
CA LEU A 38 4.71 11.68 -28.58
C LEU A 38 6.07 12.30 -28.28
N LEU A 39 6.82 11.73 -27.33
CA LEU A 39 8.14 12.23 -26.93
C LEU A 39 9.24 11.83 -27.91
N VAL A 40 9.16 10.64 -28.50
CA VAL A 40 10.23 10.07 -29.34
C VAL A 40 9.97 10.28 -30.84
N ASP A 41 8.78 9.91 -31.32
CA ASP A 41 8.43 9.95 -32.74
C ASP A 41 7.60 11.21 -33.09
N GLY A 42 7.06 11.92 -32.11
CA GLY A 42 6.27 13.14 -32.27
C GLY A 42 4.79 12.90 -32.61
N ARG A 43 4.16 13.85 -33.31
CA ARG A 43 2.79 13.73 -33.85
C ARG A 43 2.80 13.28 -35.32
N PRO A 44 1.74 12.61 -35.81
CA PRO A 44 0.53 12.18 -35.09
C PRO A 44 0.72 10.92 -34.23
N LEU A 45 -0.06 10.82 -33.14
CA LEU A 45 -0.02 9.66 -32.24
C LEU A 45 -0.63 8.40 -32.88
N LEU A 46 -1.79 8.56 -33.50
CA LEU A 46 -2.58 7.47 -34.07
C LEU A 46 -2.41 7.44 -35.58
N PHE A 47 -2.25 6.24 -36.11
CA PHE A 47 -2.36 5.93 -37.52
C PHE A 47 -3.79 5.49 -37.85
N ARG A 48 -4.33 6.03 -38.95
CA ARG A 48 -5.67 5.69 -39.44
C ARG A 48 -5.61 5.28 -40.90
N GLN A 49 -6.27 4.18 -41.24
CA GLN A 49 -6.36 3.71 -42.64
C GLN A 49 -7.73 3.12 -42.94
N VAL A 50 -8.23 3.35 -44.16
CA VAL A 50 -9.51 2.75 -44.60
C VAL A 50 -9.29 1.28 -44.95
N ARG A 51 -10.18 0.43 -44.43
CA ARG A 51 -10.15 -1.03 -44.58
C ARG A 51 -11.54 -1.56 -44.96
N ALA A 52 -11.55 -2.73 -45.60
CA ALA A 52 -12.78 -3.47 -45.87
C ALA A 52 -13.29 -4.14 -44.58
N GLY A 53 -14.55 -3.84 -44.22
CA GLY A 53 -15.23 -4.37 -43.03
C GLY A 53 -16.32 -5.39 -43.38
N PHE A 54 -17.31 -5.52 -42.50
CA PHE A 54 -18.45 -6.42 -42.69
C PHE A 54 -19.19 -6.09 -44.00
N ARG A 55 -19.41 -7.12 -44.82
CA ARG A 55 -19.95 -7.03 -46.19
C ARG A 55 -19.17 -6.07 -47.11
N GLY A 56 -17.87 -5.92 -46.88
CA GLY A 56 -16.99 -5.05 -47.64
C GLY A 56 -17.18 -3.55 -47.35
N LYS A 57 -18.02 -3.17 -46.37
CA LYS A 57 -18.25 -1.76 -46.03
C LYS A 57 -16.95 -1.12 -45.51
N PRO A 58 -16.58 0.08 -45.98
CA PRO A 58 -15.36 0.75 -45.52
C PRO A 58 -15.48 1.19 -44.07
N PHE A 59 -14.39 1.03 -43.30
CA PHE A 59 -14.24 1.63 -41.96
C PHE A 59 -12.79 2.08 -41.74
N SER A 60 -12.57 2.96 -40.76
CA SER A 60 -11.25 3.49 -40.42
C SER A 60 -10.64 2.71 -39.26
N ILE A 61 -9.60 1.92 -39.53
CA ILE A 61 -8.86 1.19 -38.50
C ILE A 61 -7.98 2.16 -37.69
N ILE A 62 -7.89 1.97 -36.38
CA ILE A 62 -7.12 2.82 -35.47
C ILE A 62 -5.93 2.03 -34.91
N LYS A 63 -4.72 2.57 -35.06
CA LYS A 63 -3.48 2.00 -34.51
C LYS A 63 -2.61 3.08 -33.90
N PHE A 64 -1.61 2.69 -33.11
CA PHE A 64 -0.50 3.59 -32.85
C PHE A 64 0.37 3.74 -34.11
N ARG A 65 0.94 4.93 -34.28
CA ARG A 65 1.91 5.17 -35.34
C ARG A 65 3.23 4.48 -35.00
N THR A 66 3.69 3.61 -35.90
CA THR A 66 4.96 2.87 -35.75
C THR A 66 5.98 3.19 -36.85
N MET A 67 5.63 4.06 -37.79
CA MET A 67 6.46 4.43 -38.93
C MET A 67 6.43 5.95 -39.08
N LEU A 68 7.56 6.53 -39.46
CA LEU A 68 7.65 7.95 -39.79
C LEU A 68 6.95 8.22 -41.14
N GLY A 69 6.46 9.45 -41.29
CA GLY A 69 6.05 9.95 -42.60
C GLY A 69 7.29 10.25 -43.43
N SER A 70 7.28 9.88 -44.71
CA SER A 70 8.32 10.27 -45.67
C SER A 70 7.71 11.14 -46.76
N GLU A 71 8.39 12.23 -47.11
CA GLU A 71 8.19 12.90 -48.39
C GLU A 71 9.04 12.16 -49.42
N GLY A 72 8.44 11.22 -50.17
CA GLY A 72 9.11 10.39 -51.19
C GLY A 72 8.97 8.88 -51.01
N GLU A 73 9.54 8.11 -51.95
CA GLU A 73 9.52 6.64 -52.06
C GLU A 73 10.45 5.93 -51.03
N ALA A 74 10.38 6.31 -49.76
CA ALA A 74 11.10 5.57 -48.72
C ALA A 74 10.42 4.21 -48.47
N SER A 75 11.23 3.15 -48.42
CA SER A 75 10.79 1.80 -48.12
C SER A 75 10.20 1.69 -46.70
N ASP A 76 9.36 0.68 -46.46
CA ASP A 76 8.80 0.39 -45.13
C ASP A 76 9.90 0.18 -44.07
N GLU A 77 11.07 -0.34 -44.48
CA GLU A 77 12.23 -0.55 -43.60
C GLU A 77 12.87 0.77 -43.18
N GLU A 78 13.04 1.72 -44.11
CA GLU A 78 13.62 3.03 -43.83
C GLU A 78 12.71 3.89 -42.93
N ARG A 79 11.40 3.66 -43.01
CA ARG A 79 10.40 4.38 -42.22
C ARG A 79 10.19 3.80 -40.82
N MET A 80 10.69 2.60 -40.55
CA MET A 80 10.47 1.89 -39.28
C MET A 80 11.36 2.45 -38.16
N THR A 81 10.76 2.99 -37.09
CA THR A 81 11.53 3.43 -35.93
C THR A 81 11.86 2.24 -35.02
N ARG A 82 12.89 2.39 -34.17
CA ARG A 82 13.20 1.37 -33.14
C ARG A 82 12.02 1.16 -32.19
N LEU A 83 11.36 2.25 -31.81
CA LEU A 83 10.14 2.24 -31.01
C LEU A 83 9.00 1.57 -31.77
N GLY A 84 8.78 1.92 -33.03
CA GLY A 84 7.76 1.34 -33.89
C GLY A 84 7.92 -0.17 -34.08
N SER A 85 9.16 -0.63 -34.29
CA SER A 85 9.47 -2.06 -34.34
C SER A 85 9.14 -2.75 -33.02
N LEU A 86 9.45 -2.14 -31.88
CA LEU A 86 9.10 -2.68 -30.56
C LEU A 86 7.58 -2.77 -30.35
N LEU A 87 6.84 -1.73 -30.75
CA LEU A 87 5.37 -1.69 -30.63
C LEU A 87 4.72 -2.79 -31.49
N ARG A 88 5.20 -3.01 -32.72
CA ARG A 88 4.75 -4.11 -33.60
C ARG A 88 5.11 -5.49 -33.03
N ASP A 89 6.34 -5.64 -32.55
CA ASP A 89 6.84 -6.88 -31.95
C ASP A 89 6.03 -7.31 -30.72
N THR A 90 5.47 -6.33 -29.99
CA THR A 90 4.64 -6.54 -28.79
C THR A 90 3.14 -6.52 -29.10
N SER A 91 2.76 -6.21 -30.34
CA SER A 91 1.37 -5.98 -30.77
C SER A 91 0.66 -4.86 -30.00
N VAL A 92 1.41 -4.02 -29.30
CA VAL A 92 0.87 -2.86 -28.56
C VAL A 92 0.30 -1.83 -29.54
N ASP A 93 0.84 -1.76 -30.75
CA ASP A 93 0.37 -0.87 -31.80
C ASP A 93 -1.07 -1.15 -32.26
N GLU A 94 -1.56 -2.39 -32.09
CA GLU A 94 -2.90 -2.82 -32.48
C GLU A 94 -3.94 -2.64 -31.36
N LEU A 95 -3.54 -2.39 -30.11
CA LEU A 95 -4.47 -2.21 -28.99
C LEU A 95 -5.52 -1.09 -29.20
N PRO A 96 -5.21 0.04 -29.88
CA PRO A 96 -6.23 1.03 -30.22
C PRO A 96 -7.39 0.50 -31.09
N GLU A 97 -7.24 -0.64 -31.78
CA GLU A 97 -8.31 -1.31 -32.53
C GLU A 97 -9.47 -1.75 -31.63
N LEU A 98 -9.27 -1.89 -30.31
CA LEU A 98 -10.35 -2.16 -29.36
C LEU A 98 -11.45 -1.09 -29.44
N VAL A 99 -11.13 0.16 -29.79
CA VAL A 99 -12.12 1.22 -30.03
C VAL A 99 -13.02 0.87 -31.23
N ASN A 100 -12.47 0.26 -32.28
CA ASN A 100 -13.26 -0.20 -33.44
C ASN A 100 -14.19 -1.37 -33.05
N VAL A 101 -13.78 -2.22 -32.11
CA VAL A 101 -14.63 -3.30 -31.58
C VAL A 101 -15.80 -2.73 -30.77
N VAL A 102 -15.54 -1.74 -29.90
CA VAL A 102 -16.60 -1.03 -29.15
C VAL A 102 -17.61 -0.38 -30.10
N ARG A 103 -17.14 0.27 -31.17
CA ARG A 103 -17.99 0.86 -32.22
C ARG A 103 -18.77 -0.17 -33.04
N GLY A 104 -18.43 -1.45 -32.93
CA GLY A 104 -19.06 -2.52 -33.69
C GLY A 104 -18.61 -2.61 -35.16
N GLU A 105 -17.50 -1.95 -35.50
CA GLU A 105 -16.87 -2.02 -36.82
C GLU A 105 -16.03 -3.30 -36.94
N MET A 106 -15.44 -3.73 -35.83
CA MET A 106 -14.63 -4.95 -35.68
C MET A 106 -15.22 -5.90 -34.62
N SER A 107 -14.61 -7.07 -34.52
CA SER A 107 -14.79 -8.11 -33.50
C SER A 107 -13.44 -8.39 -32.84
N LEU A 108 -13.40 -9.03 -31.67
CA LEU A 108 -12.12 -9.49 -31.09
C LEU A 108 -11.50 -10.58 -31.97
N VAL A 109 -12.33 -11.50 -32.46
CA VAL A 109 -11.94 -12.63 -33.32
C VAL A 109 -12.64 -12.53 -34.68
N GLY A 110 -11.87 -12.62 -35.76
CA GLY A 110 -12.33 -12.56 -37.14
C GLY A 110 -11.19 -12.43 -38.16
N PRO A 111 -11.48 -12.50 -39.47
CA PRO A 111 -10.49 -12.27 -40.51
C PRO A 111 -9.83 -10.89 -40.38
N ARG A 112 -8.53 -10.79 -40.64
CA ARG A 112 -7.81 -9.51 -40.53
C ARG A 112 -8.39 -8.49 -41.54
N PRO A 113 -8.63 -7.23 -41.16
CA PRO A 113 -9.10 -6.22 -42.10
C PRO A 113 -8.01 -5.85 -43.11
N LEU A 114 -8.31 -5.96 -44.40
CA LEU A 114 -7.38 -5.71 -45.51
C LEU A 114 -7.70 -4.42 -46.26
N PRO A 115 -6.74 -3.84 -47.01
CA PRO A 115 -6.96 -2.64 -47.82
C PRO A 115 -8.17 -2.73 -48.75
N LEU A 116 -8.94 -1.64 -48.84
CA LEU A 116 -10.18 -1.59 -49.61
C LEU A 116 -9.97 -1.88 -51.11
N HIS A 117 -8.81 -1.51 -51.66
CA HIS A 117 -8.48 -1.72 -53.07
C HIS A 117 -8.23 -3.20 -53.45
N TYR A 118 -8.22 -4.12 -52.47
CA TYR A 118 -8.20 -5.56 -52.76
C TYR A 118 -9.58 -6.12 -53.10
N LEU A 119 -10.68 -5.41 -52.79
CA LEU A 119 -12.03 -5.89 -53.06
C LEU A 119 -12.26 -6.36 -54.50
N PRO A 120 -11.80 -5.64 -55.55
CA PRO A 120 -11.95 -6.08 -56.94
C PRO A 120 -11.08 -7.28 -57.32
N ARG A 121 -10.08 -7.62 -56.50
CA ARG A 121 -9.09 -8.69 -56.77
C ARG A 121 -9.54 -10.04 -56.22
N TYR A 122 -10.59 -10.09 -55.40
CA TYR A 122 -11.07 -11.31 -54.78
C TYR A 122 -11.92 -12.16 -55.72
N THR A 123 -11.75 -13.47 -55.65
CA THR A 123 -12.73 -14.41 -56.20
C THR A 123 -14.04 -14.34 -55.41
N ARG A 124 -15.13 -14.84 -56.01
CA ARG A 124 -16.44 -14.94 -55.32
C ARG A 124 -16.35 -15.69 -54.00
N GLU A 125 -15.47 -16.70 -53.93
CA GLU A 125 -15.24 -17.47 -52.71
C GLU A 125 -14.47 -16.65 -51.67
N GLN A 126 -13.35 -16.02 -52.05
CA GLN A 126 -12.55 -15.18 -51.15
C GLN A 126 -13.35 -14.00 -50.57
N MET A 127 -14.32 -13.47 -51.33
CA MET A 127 -15.21 -12.40 -50.87
C MET A 127 -15.99 -12.77 -49.60
N ARG A 128 -16.28 -14.06 -49.37
CA ARG A 128 -16.99 -14.55 -48.17
C ARG A 128 -16.25 -14.26 -46.86
N ARG A 129 -14.95 -13.93 -46.88
CA ARG A 129 -14.22 -13.44 -45.69
C ARG A 129 -14.92 -12.25 -45.01
N HIS A 130 -15.71 -11.48 -45.76
CA HIS A 130 -16.44 -10.31 -45.28
C HIS A 130 -17.85 -10.65 -44.77
N ASP A 131 -18.26 -11.93 -44.74
CA ASP A 131 -19.55 -12.38 -44.21
C ASP A 131 -19.60 -12.33 -42.66
N VAL A 132 -18.46 -12.04 -42.03
CA VAL A 132 -18.33 -11.77 -40.60
C VAL A 132 -17.57 -10.45 -40.38
N ARG A 133 -17.66 -9.88 -39.18
CA ARG A 133 -16.86 -8.70 -38.85
C ARG A 133 -15.37 -9.05 -38.84
N PRO A 134 -14.50 -8.15 -39.33
CA PRO A 134 -13.06 -8.34 -39.20
C PRO A 134 -12.63 -8.38 -37.73
N GLY A 135 -11.55 -9.10 -37.46
CA GLY A 135 -11.02 -9.32 -36.11
C GLY A 135 -9.71 -8.60 -35.84
N ILE A 136 -9.47 -8.24 -34.57
CA ILE A 136 -8.12 -7.91 -34.07
C ILE A 136 -7.22 -9.14 -34.25
N THR A 137 -7.70 -10.30 -33.80
CA THR A 137 -7.08 -11.60 -34.01
C THR A 137 -7.99 -12.53 -34.79
N GLY A 138 -7.49 -13.70 -35.22
CA GLY A 138 -8.24 -14.61 -36.06
C GLY A 138 -7.48 -15.91 -36.35
N TRP A 139 -8.15 -16.83 -37.05
CA TRP A 139 -7.62 -18.17 -37.30
C TRP A 139 -6.33 -18.14 -38.14
N ALA A 140 -6.28 -17.31 -39.17
CA ALA A 140 -5.06 -17.08 -39.95
C ALA A 140 -3.93 -16.45 -39.10
N GLN A 141 -4.28 -15.54 -38.18
CA GLN A 141 -3.34 -14.85 -37.30
C GLN A 141 -2.72 -15.77 -36.22
N VAL A 142 -3.33 -16.90 -35.89
CA VAL A 142 -2.74 -17.87 -34.92
C VAL A 142 -2.05 -19.06 -35.58
N ASN A 143 -2.28 -19.30 -36.88
CA ASN A 143 -1.73 -20.44 -37.64
C ASN A 143 -0.60 -20.05 -38.63
N GLY A 144 0.03 -18.89 -38.46
CA GLY A 144 1.20 -18.52 -39.28
C GLY A 144 1.46 -17.03 -39.45
N ARG A 145 0.48 -16.15 -39.15
CA ARG A 145 0.64 -14.68 -39.28
C ARG A 145 1.26 -14.30 -40.63
N ASN A 146 2.48 -13.79 -40.64
CA ASN A 146 3.17 -13.30 -41.82
C ASN A 146 4.01 -14.36 -42.56
N GLU A 147 4.09 -15.58 -42.03
CA GLU A 147 4.82 -16.71 -42.64
C GLU A 147 4.00 -17.47 -43.69
N ILE A 148 2.68 -17.27 -43.74
CA ILE A 148 1.77 -17.93 -44.68
C ILE A 148 1.49 -17.04 -45.90
N ASP A 149 1.37 -17.66 -47.07
CA ASP A 149 0.97 -16.99 -48.30
C ASP A 149 -0.51 -16.56 -48.31
N TRP A 150 -0.89 -15.83 -49.35
CA TRP A 150 -2.25 -15.29 -49.49
C TRP A 150 -3.30 -16.39 -49.61
N ASP A 151 -3.02 -17.46 -50.36
CA ASP A 151 -3.97 -18.55 -50.58
C ASP A 151 -4.25 -19.31 -49.28
N ARG A 152 -3.21 -19.65 -48.51
CA ARG A 152 -3.37 -20.29 -47.20
C ARG A 152 -4.09 -19.37 -46.22
N ARG A 153 -3.78 -18.08 -46.22
CA ARG A 153 -4.46 -17.09 -45.37
C ARG A 153 -5.94 -17.01 -45.68
N PHE A 154 -6.32 -16.94 -46.96
CA PHE A 154 -7.73 -16.89 -47.35
C PHE A 154 -8.45 -18.19 -47.04
N ALA A 155 -7.81 -19.35 -47.23
CA ALA A 155 -8.37 -20.63 -46.82
C ALA A 155 -8.69 -20.66 -45.31
N LEU A 156 -7.78 -20.17 -44.46
CA LEU A 156 -7.99 -20.08 -43.02
C LEU A 156 -9.06 -19.05 -42.62
N ASP A 157 -9.14 -17.92 -43.34
CA ASP A 157 -10.20 -16.94 -43.13
C ASP A 157 -11.58 -17.54 -43.44
N LEU A 158 -11.72 -18.30 -44.54
CA LEU A 158 -12.96 -18.98 -44.92
C LEU A 158 -13.31 -20.12 -43.95
N ASP A 159 -12.31 -20.88 -43.51
CA ASP A 159 -12.47 -21.92 -42.48
C ASP A 159 -13.07 -21.33 -41.19
N TYR A 160 -12.64 -20.13 -40.81
CA TYR A 160 -13.23 -19.40 -39.69
C TYR A 160 -14.68 -18.98 -39.97
N VAL A 161 -14.98 -18.41 -41.14
CA VAL A 161 -16.36 -18.00 -41.50
C VAL A 161 -17.33 -19.17 -41.36
N ASP A 162 -16.91 -20.37 -41.77
CA ASP A 162 -17.75 -21.56 -41.80
C ASP A 162 -17.87 -22.26 -40.44
N LYS A 163 -16.81 -22.26 -39.62
CA LYS A 163 -16.77 -22.95 -38.32
C LYS A 163 -16.98 -22.03 -37.11
N SER A 164 -17.23 -20.74 -37.34
CA SER A 164 -17.37 -19.72 -36.30
C SER A 164 -18.41 -20.12 -35.23
N THR A 165 -17.91 -20.35 -34.01
CA THR A 165 -18.69 -20.67 -32.81
C THR A 165 -18.01 -20.02 -31.61
N PHE A 166 -18.75 -19.88 -30.50
CA PHE A 166 -18.20 -19.26 -29.29
C PHE A 166 -16.99 -20.02 -28.72
N GLY A 167 -17.04 -21.35 -28.71
CA GLY A 167 -15.91 -22.18 -28.28
C GLY A 167 -14.69 -22.03 -29.19
N PHE A 168 -14.90 -21.88 -30.50
CA PHE A 168 -13.81 -21.64 -31.44
C PHE A 168 -13.18 -20.25 -31.26
N ASP A 169 -13.99 -19.23 -30.97
CA ASP A 169 -13.49 -17.89 -30.63
C ASP A 169 -12.61 -17.93 -29.36
N LEU A 170 -13.04 -18.62 -28.29
CA LEU A 170 -12.25 -18.78 -27.07
C LEU A 170 -10.92 -19.50 -27.33
N LYS A 171 -10.93 -20.55 -28.17
CA LYS A 171 -9.72 -21.24 -28.59
C LYS A 171 -8.76 -20.28 -29.30
N ILE A 172 -9.27 -19.47 -30.23
CA ILE A 172 -8.44 -18.49 -30.95
C ILE A 172 -7.86 -17.48 -29.97
N LEU A 173 -8.66 -16.89 -29.07
CA LEU A 173 -8.17 -15.94 -28.06
C LEU A 173 -7.05 -16.53 -27.19
N PHE A 174 -7.21 -17.79 -26.74
CA PHE A 174 -6.17 -18.49 -25.99
C PHE A 174 -4.89 -18.68 -26.81
N LEU A 175 -5.01 -19.15 -28.06
CA LEU A 175 -3.87 -19.28 -28.97
C LEU A 175 -3.21 -17.93 -29.28
N THR A 176 -3.98 -16.84 -29.31
CA THR A 176 -3.45 -15.49 -29.50
C THR A 176 -2.57 -15.07 -28.34
N ILE A 177 -2.94 -15.38 -27.09
CA ILE A 177 -2.10 -15.14 -25.92
C ILE A 177 -0.77 -15.89 -26.08
N ILE A 178 -0.82 -17.18 -26.46
CA ILE A 178 0.39 -17.98 -26.71
C ILE A 178 1.23 -17.37 -27.83
N ALA A 179 0.62 -16.94 -28.94
CA ALA A 179 1.34 -16.36 -30.07
C ALA A 179 2.00 -15.01 -29.73
N VAL A 180 1.35 -14.17 -28.92
CA VAL A 180 1.92 -12.89 -28.44
C VAL A 180 3.07 -13.13 -27.48
N VAL A 181 2.94 -14.10 -26.57
CA VAL A 181 3.99 -14.46 -25.60
C VAL A 181 5.19 -15.12 -26.27
N THR A 182 4.97 -16.03 -27.22
CA THR A 182 6.02 -16.81 -27.90
C THR A 182 6.62 -16.11 -29.12
N ARG A 183 5.98 -15.05 -29.63
CA ARG A 183 6.41 -14.24 -30.78
C ARG A 183 6.74 -15.03 -32.07
N LYS A 184 6.10 -16.19 -32.30
CA LYS A 184 6.23 -16.94 -33.57
C LYS A 184 5.54 -16.21 -34.72
N GLY A 185 6.15 -16.15 -35.91
CA GLY A 185 5.52 -15.62 -37.14
C GLY A 185 5.42 -14.10 -37.31
N ILE A 186 6.22 -13.30 -36.59
CA ILE A 186 6.13 -11.83 -36.65
C ILE A 186 6.72 -11.25 -37.95
N HIS A 187 7.80 -11.83 -38.47
CA HIS A 187 8.43 -11.40 -39.72
C HIS A 187 8.09 -12.36 -40.86
N ALA A 188 7.77 -11.82 -42.04
CA ALA A 188 7.73 -12.62 -43.26
C ALA A 188 9.18 -12.97 -43.65
N PRO A 189 9.46 -14.16 -44.20
CA PRO A 189 10.78 -14.47 -44.75
C PRO A 189 11.20 -13.39 -45.76
N GLY A 190 12.22 -12.60 -45.41
CA GLY A 190 12.83 -11.57 -46.26
C GLY A 190 12.09 -10.22 -46.37
N HIS A 191 11.00 -9.96 -45.63
CA HIS A 191 10.25 -8.68 -45.71
C HIS A 191 9.79 -8.15 -44.35
N ALA A 192 9.85 -6.83 -44.16
CA ALA A 192 9.37 -6.15 -42.94
C ALA A 192 7.84 -6.14 -42.81
N THR A 193 7.10 -6.26 -43.92
CA THR A 193 5.64 -6.33 -44.03
C THR A 193 5.25 -7.41 -45.05
N MET A 194 3.99 -7.87 -45.04
CA MET A 194 3.49 -8.85 -46.02
C MET A 194 3.32 -8.20 -47.41
N PHE A 195 3.64 -8.94 -48.48
CA PHE A 195 3.50 -8.49 -49.87
C PHE A 195 2.07 -8.08 -50.23
N GLU A 196 1.95 -7.14 -51.17
CA GLU A 196 0.66 -6.70 -51.70
C GLU A 196 -0.10 -7.84 -52.39
N PHE A 197 -1.39 -8.00 -52.08
CA PHE A 197 -2.24 -8.97 -52.77
C PHE A 197 -2.62 -8.47 -54.17
N VAL A 198 -1.94 -8.97 -55.21
CA VAL A 198 -2.17 -8.57 -56.62
C VAL A 198 -3.25 -9.39 -57.35
N GLY A 199 -3.89 -10.34 -56.68
CA GLY A 199 -4.88 -11.26 -57.27
C GLY A 199 -4.36 -12.70 -57.41
N THR A 200 -5.28 -13.66 -57.51
CA THR A 200 -4.94 -15.09 -57.63
C THR A 200 -4.31 -15.38 -59.00
N GLY A 201 -3.07 -15.90 -59.02
CA GLY A 201 -2.35 -16.30 -60.23
C GLY A 201 -1.29 -15.33 -60.77
N ALA A 202 -1.00 -14.21 -60.09
CA ALA A 202 0.03 -13.26 -60.49
C ALA A 202 1.41 -13.58 -59.87
N ILE A 203 2.45 -13.71 -60.70
CA ILE A 203 3.83 -14.04 -60.28
C ILE A 203 4.48 -12.84 -59.57
N HIS A 204 5.05 -13.05 -58.38
CA HIS A 204 5.79 -12.04 -57.62
C HIS A 204 7.23 -11.91 -58.12
N SER A 205 7.71 -10.70 -58.40
CA SER A 205 9.15 -10.40 -58.55
C SER A 205 9.77 -10.14 -57.17
N PRO A 206 10.83 -10.86 -56.74
CA PRO A 206 11.44 -10.63 -55.45
C PRO A 206 12.33 -9.37 -55.48
N SER A 207 12.04 -8.37 -54.65
CA SER A 207 12.94 -7.22 -54.46
C SER A 207 14.05 -7.58 -53.49
N THR A 208 15.30 -7.62 -53.98
CA THR A 208 16.51 -7.82 -53.18
C THR A 208 16.95 -6.52 -52.52
N LYS A 209 17.13 -6.52 -51.19
CA LYS A 209 18.31 -6.02 -50.44
C LYS A 209 17.98 -5.93 -48.94
N THR A 210 18.65 -6.73 -48.11
CA THR A 210 18.67 -6.49 -46.64
C THR A 210 20.06 -6.76 -46.06
N LYS A 211 20.59 -5.83 -45.27
CA LYS A 211 21.74 -6.05 -44.37
C LYS A 211 21.25 -6.56 -43.01
N PRO A 212 21.94 -7.52 -42.37
CA PRO A 212 21.56 -8.02 -41.06
C PRO A 212 21.90 -7.00 -39.95
N ILE A 213 20.96 -6.82 -39.00
CA ILE A 213 21.14 -6.01 -37.79
C ILE A 213 21.73 -6.90 -36.68
N PRO A 214 22.78 -6.48 -35.95
CA PRO A 214 23.46 -7.35 -34.98
C PRO A 214 22.62 -7.64 -33.71
N PRO A 215 22.67 -8.85 -33.15
CA PRO A 215 21.94 -9.23 -31.94
C PRO A 215 22.84 -9.16 -30.71
N ALA A 216 22.63 -8.18 -29.82
CA ALA A 216 23.17 -8.26 -28.44
C ALA A 216 22.48 -7.33 -27.44
N ARG A 217 21.85 -6.23 -27.86
CA ARG A 217 21.14 -5.31 -26.94
C ARG A 217 19.62 -5.49 -26.90
N ARG A 218 19.03 -6.39 -27.71
CA ARG A 218 17.57 -6.54 -27.84
C ARG A 218 16.92 -7.40 -26.75
N LEU A 219 17.64 -8.37 -26.16
CA LEU A 219 17.06 -9.27 -25.15
C LEU A 219 16.84 -8.57 -23.80
N SER A 220 17.77 -7.72 -23.37
CA SER A 220 17.69 -6.96 -22.12
C SER A 220 16.52 -5.98 -22.10
N TYR A 221 16.33 -5.20 -23.17
CA TYR A 221 15.18 -4.29 -23.28
C TYR A 221 13.84 -5.04 -23.39
N ARG A 222 13.81 -6.25 -23.98
CA ARG A 222 12.60 -7.08 -24.10
C ARG A 222 12.16 -7.68 -22.76
N VAL A 223 13.11 -8.20 -21.98
CA VAL A 223 12.85 -8.68 -20.62
C VAL A 223 12.42 -7.52 -19.73
N ALA A 224 13.08 -6.36 -19.84
CA ALA A 224 12.70 -5.15 -19.10
C ALA A 224 11.28 -4.68 -19.43
N ALA A 225 10.88 -4.63 -20.71
CA ALA A 225 9.55 -4.17 -21.11
C ALA A 225 8.42 -5.08 -20.59
N VAL A 226 8.60 -6.40 -20.65
CA VAL A 226 7.62 -7.37 -20.11
C VAL A 226 7.56 -7.27 -18.58
N ALA A 227 8.71 -7.13 -17.92
CA ALA A 227 8.76 -6.93 -16.47
C ALA A 227 8.04 -5.64 -16.05
N VAL A 228 8.25 -4.53 -16.77
CA VAL A 228 7.56 -3.25 -16.52
C VAL A 228 6.06 -3.39 -16.75
N ALA A 229 5.62 -4.02 -17.84
CA ALA A 229 4.19 -4.22 -18.10
C ALA A 229 3.51 -5.08 -17.03
N LEU A 230 4.18 -6.14 -16.56
CA LEU A 230 3.70 -6.98 -15.47
C LEU A 230 3.63 -6.20 -14.15
N GLN A 231 4.64 -5.38 -13.86
CA GLN A 231 4.67 -4.52 -12.68
C GLN A 231 3.56 -3.47 -12.69
N VAL A 232 3.34 -2.79 -13.83
CA VAL A 232 2.27 -1.80 -13.99
C VAL A 232 0.89 -2.45 -13.84
N SER A 233 0.69 -3.62 -14.45
CA SER A 233 -0.57 -4.38 -14.32
C SER A 233 -0.81 -4.82 -12.88
N THR A 234 0.25 -5.27 -12.20
CA THR A 234 0.20 -5.65 -10.78
C THR A 234 -0.16 -4.45 -9.91
N ALA A 235 0.52 -3.30 -10.11
CA ALA A 235 0.24 -2.07 -9.38
C ALA A 235 -1.20 -1.58 -9.60
N ALA A 236 -1.72 -1.68 -10.83
CA ALA A 236 -3.10 -1.34 -11.13
C ALA A 236 -4.10 -2.26 -10.39
N CYS A 237 -3.85 -3.57 -10.36
CA CYS A 237 -4.67 -4.51 -9.58
C CYS A 237 -4.60 -4.22 -8.08
N VAL A 238 -3.41 -3.94 -7.55
CA VAL A 238 -3.22 -3.57 -6.13
C VAL A 238 -3.98 -2.28 -5.82
N ALA A 239 -3.90 -1.28 -6.68
CA ALA A 239 -4.63 -0.02 -6.50
C ALA A 239 -6.15 -0.20 -6.57
N ALA A 240 -6.64 -1.07 -7.46
CA ALA A 240 -8.07 -1.34 -7.61
C ALA A 240 -8.66 -2.08 -6.40
N ILE A 241 -7.95 -3.10 -5.90
CA ILE A 241 -8.37 -3.88 -4.72
C ILE A 241 -8.15 -3.06 -3.44
N ASP A 242 -7.11 -2.24 -3.42
CA ASP A 242 -6.72 -1.37 -2.33
C ASP A 242 -6.71 -2.11 -0.98
N PRO A 243 -5.82 -3.12 -0.81
CA PRO A 243 -5.85 -4.02 0.34
C PRO A 243 -5.61 -3.31 1.69
N TYR A 244 -5.05 -2.11 1.66
CA TYR A 244 -4.74 -1.28 2.82
C TYR A 244 -5.66 -0.06 2.93
N ASP A 245 -6.61 0.08 1.98
CA ASP A 245 -7.57 1.20 1.90
C ASP A 245 -6.91 2.58 1.77
N VAL A 246 -5.73 2.63 1.15
CA VAL A 246 -4.92 3.84 0.98
C VAL A 246 -5.36 4.67 -0.24
N VAL A 247 -5.87 4.03 -1.30
CA VAL A 247 -6.13 4.70 -2.60
C VAL A 247 -7.48 5.42 -2.63
N GLY A 248 -8.47 4.94 -1.87
CA GLY A 248 -9.78 5.61 -1.76
C GLY A 248 -10.57 5.66 -3.08
N LEU A 249 -10.37 4.68 -3.97
CA LEU A 249 -11.20 4.52 -5.18
C LEU A 249 -12.65 4.21 -4.81
N VAL A 250 -13.56 4.35 -5.79
CA VAL A 250 -14.97 3.94 -5.66
C VAL A 250 -15.03 2.54 -5.05
N ARG A 251 -15.72 2.42 -3.91
CA ARG A 251 -15.92 1.17 -3.20
C ARG A 251 -16.97 0.33 -3.93
N VAL A 252 -16.60 -0.90 -4.21
CA VAL A 252 -17.40 -1.93 -4.87
C VAL A 252 -17.42 -3.14 -3.94
N ASP A 253 -18.63 -3.49 -3.49
CA ASP A 253 -18.87 -4.64 -2.63
C ASP A 253 -18.32 -5.92 -3.25
N GLY A 254 -17.62 -6.73 -2.45
CA GLY A 254 -16.96 -7.95 -2.87
C GLY A 254 -15.60 -7.77 -3.58
N ILE A 255 -15.18 -6.53 -3.88
CA ILE A 255 -13.87 -6.23 -4.50
C ILE A 255 -12.98 -5.44 -3.55
N ASN A 256 -13.35 -4.19 -3.24
CA ASN A 256 -12.58 -3.27 -2.42
C ASN A 256 -13.43 -2.54 -1.37
N GLY A 257 -14.75 -2.81 -1.31
CA GLY A 257 -15.65 -2.25 -0.29
C GLY A 257 -15.39 -2.79 1.10
N GLU A 258 -15.04 -4.08 1.19
CA GLU A 258 -14.63 -4.74 2.42
C GLU A 258 -13.11 -4.84 2.49
N LYS A 259 -12.55 -4.53 3.66
CA LYS A 259 -11.14 -4.75 3.95
C LYS A 259 -11.05 -6.00 4.83
N THR A 260 -10.18 -6.93 4.46
CA THR A 260 -10.11 -8.27 5.07
C THR A 260 -8.78 -8.56 5.73
N ARG A 261 -7.82 -7.62 5.68
CA ARG A 261 -6.46 -7.84 6.18
C ARG A 261 -6.10 -6.87 7.30
N ARG A 262 -5.63 -7.45 8.41
CA ARG A 262 -4.75 -6.80 9.39
C ARG A 262 -3.31 -7.11 8.98
N THR A 263 -2.56 -6.16 8.45
CA THR A 263 -1.13 -6.37 8.20
C THR A 263 -0.32 -5.23 8.80
N GLU A 264 0.45 -5.53 9.84
CA GLU A 264 1.39 -4.58 10.47
C GLU A 264 2.71 -4.43 9.71
N ARG A 265 2.89 -5.15 8.58
CA ARG A 265 4.13 -5.10 7.79
C ARG A 265 4.17 -3.77 7.04
N GLY A 266 4.97 -2.82 7.54
CA GLY A 266 5.04 -1.46 6.99
C GLY A 266 4.11 -0.47 7.68
N ALA A 267 3.80 -0.70 8.97
CA ALA A 267 2.99 0.18 9.81
C ALA A 267 3.34 1.68 9.69
N ARG A 268 4.62 2.03 9.49
CA ARG A 268 5.06 3.42 9.30
C ARG A 268 4.76 3.93 7.89
N VAL A 269 4.98 3.10 6.87
CA VAL A 269 4.66 3.40 5.47
C VAL A 269 3.15 3.66 5.33
N GLU A 270 2.33 2.74 5.82
CA GLU A 270 0.87 2.85 5.78
C GLU A 270 0.39 4.13 6.48
N ARG A 271 0.86 4.41 7.70
CA ARG A 271 0.49 5.63 8.42
C ARG A 271 0.90 6.89 7.69
N SER A 272 2.08 6.91 7.06
CA SER A 272 2.52 8.06 6.27
C SER A 272 1.64 8.28 5.04
N LEU A 273 1.16 7.21 4.41
CA LEU A 273 0.24 7.30 3.27
C LEU A 273 -1.15 7.77 3.70
N ARG A 274 -1.67 7.27 4.83
CA ARG A 274 -2.95 7.70 5.40
C ARG A 274 -2.95 9.17 5.80
N LEU A 275 -1.94 9.59 6.55
CA LEU A 275 -1.74 11.00 6.90
C LEU A 275 -1.49 11.89 5.68
N TRP A 276 -1.17 11.34 4.51
CA TRP A 276 -1.02 12.13 3.29
C TRP A 276 -2.32 12.26 2.49
N LEU A 277 -3.23 11.27 2.61
CA LEU A 277 -4.40 11.12 1.74
C LEU A 277 -5.73 11.36 2.46
N SER A 278 -5.73 11.44 3.79
CA SER A 278 -6.94 11.56 4.60
C SER A 278 -6.79 12.72 5.59
N ASP A 279 -7.81 13.56 5.64
CA ASP A 279 -7.93 14.63 6.63
C ASP A 279 -8.62 14.08 7.88
N HIS A 280 -8.08 14.44 9.05
CA HIS A 280 -8.67 14.16 10.36
C HIS A 280 -8.48 15.38 11.25
N ASP A 281 -9.44 15.68 12.13
CA ASP A 281 -9.34 16.85 13.00
C ASP A 281 -8.57 16.59 14.31
N THR A 282 -8.44 15.32 14.69
CA THR A 282 -7.77 14.88 15.92
C THR A 282 -6.68 13.86 15.59
N LEU A 283 -5.44 14.11 16.02
CA LEU A 283 -4.30 13.21 15.80
C LEU A 283 -3.84 12.58 17.12
N ILE A 284 -3.57 11.28 17.10
CA ILE A 284 -2.94 10.59 18.22
C ILE A 284 -1.54 10.14 17.82
N LEU A 285 -0.55 10.55 18.62
CA LEU A 285 0.85 10.17 18.51
C LEU A 285 1.26 9.37 19.75
N GLY A 286 2.09 8.35 19.57
CA GLY A 286 2.60 7.58 20.70
C GLY A 286 3.24 6.25 20.29
N GLY A 287 3.59 5.47 21.31
CA GLY A 287 4.24 4.18 21.16
C GLY A 287 3.26 3.00 21.15
N SER A 288 3.79 1.82 21.51
CA SER A 288 3.01 0.57 21.56
C SER A 288 1.76 0.65 22.46
N ARG A 289 1.80 1.47 23.52
CA ARG A 289 0.72 1.60 24.50
C ARG A 289 -0.46 2.42 23.98
N ALA A 290 -0.21 3.61 23.44
CA ALA A 290 -1.25 4.38 22.76
C ALA A 290 -1.82 3.61 21.57
N ARG A 291 -0.98 2.86 20.85
CA ARG A 291 -1.41 1.98 19.76
C ARG A 291 -2.37 0.88 20.21
N SER A 292 -2.16 0.29 21.40
CA SER A 292 -3.02 -0.79 21.90
C SER A 292 -4.24 -0.29 22.67
N GLY A 293 -4.14 0.88 23.28
CA GLY A 293 -5.10 1.33 24.28
C GLY A 293 -5.92 2.54 23.88
N LEU A 294 -5.51 3.36 22.91
CA LEU A 294 -6.35 4.43 22.37
C LEU A 294 -7.08 3.91 21.12
N ASP A 295 -8.18 3.20 21.32
CA ASP A 295 -8.98 2.64 20.24
C ASP A 295 -9.78 3.77 19.55
N PRO A 296 -9.57 4.04 18.24
CA PRO A 296 -10.33 5.07 17.53
C PRO A 296 -11.86 4.86 17.56
N ASP A 297 -12.31 3.61 17.71
CA ASP A 297 -13.74 3.27 17.83
C ASP A 297 -14.23 3.29 19.29
N GLY A 298 -13.35 3.64 20.24
CA GLY A 298 -13.63 3.77 21.66
C GLY A 298 -14.67 4.85 21.95
N SER A 299 -15.27 4.80 23.13
CA SER A 299 -16.43 5.65 23.47
C SER A 299 -16.13 7.15 23.39
N VAL A 300 -14.89 7.54 23.70
CA VAL A 300 -14.44 8.95 23.67
C VAL A 300 -13.93 9.35 22.28
N LEU A 301 -13.12 8.50 21.62
CA LEU A 301 -12.53 8.87 20.33
C LEU A 301 -13.52 8.78 19.17
N LYS A 302 -14.53 7.92 19.25
CA LYS A 302 -15.55 7.78 18.22
C LYS A 302 -16.40 9.03 18.01
N THR A 303 -16.51 9.88 19.04
CA THR A 303 -17.17 11.20 18.92
C THR A 303 -16.26 12.25 18.29
N MET A 304 -14.99 11.93 18.08
CA MET A 304 -13.96 12.76 17.47
C MET A 304 -13.60 12.20 16.09
N ASP A 305 -13.21 13.07 15.16
CA ASP A 305 -12.62 12.61 13.89
C ASP A 305 -11.12 12.32 14.12
N ALA A 306 -10.87 11.24 14.86
CA ALA A 306 -9.56 10.91 15.40
C ALA A 306 -8.81 9.87 14.55
N TYR A 307 -7.54 10.14 14.28
CA TYR A 307 -6.63 9.20 13.64
C TYR A 307 -5.51 8.75 14.58
N ASN A 308 -5.41 7.44 14.82
CA ASN A 308 -4.34 6.87 15.64
C ASN A 308 -3.08 6.52 14.85
N ALA A 309 -2.13 7.46 14.84
CA ALA A 309 -0.83 7.33 14.21
C ALA A 309 0.24 6.71 15.12
N ALA A 310 -0.10 6.19 16.31
CA ALA A 310 0.87 5.58 17.22
C ALA A 310 1.53 4.33 16.60
N VAL A 311 2.84 4.19 16.76
CA VAL A 311 3.65 3.11 16.15
C VAL A 311 4.30 2.22 17.22
N PRO A 312 4.49 0.91 16.93
CA PRO A 312 5.14 0.03 17.88
C PRO A 312 6.59 0.45 18.12
N GLU A 313 6.98 0.40 19.39
CA GLU A 313 8.35 0.64 19.86
C GLU A 313 8.93 2.00 19.45
N ALA A 314 8.07 3.02 19.29
CA ALA A 314 8.48 4.37 18.93
C ALA A 314 9.55 4.97 19.86
N SER A 315 10.58 5.60 19.27
CA SER A 315 11.45 6.57 19.95
C SER A 315 10.92 8.00 19.79
N MET A 316 11.40 8.96 20.60
CA MET A 316 11.01 10.36 20.41
C MET A 316 11.46 10.96 19.07
N VAL A 317 12.47 10.37 18.41
CA VAL A 317 12.85 10.74 17.03
C VAL A 317 11.70 10.45 16.08
N GLU A 318 11.14 9.25 16.18
CA GLU A 318 10.05 8.81 15.31
C GLU A 318 8.78 9.61 15.59
N ILE A 319 8.41 9.80 16.86
CA ILE A 319 7.25 10.61 17.23
C ILE A 319 7.37 12.04 16.68
N ALA A 320 8.54 12.66 16.82
CA ALA A 320 8.79 13.99 16.26
C ALA A 320 8.75 14.01 14.73
N ALA A 321 9.28 12.98 14.06
CA ALA A 321 9.23 12.87 12.60
C ALA A 321 7.79 12.68 12.08
N ILE A 322 7.01 11.81 12.72
CA ILE A 322 5.60 11.56 12.39
C ILE A 322 4.78 12.83 12.59
N GLY A 323 4.93 13.51 13.72
CA GLY A 323 4.17 14.75 13.98
C GLY A 323 4.55 15.89 13.04
N ARG A 324 5.84 16.06 12.71
CA ARG A 324 6.27 17.03 11.67
C ARG A 324 5.68 16.70 10.31
N PHE A 325 5.67 15.43 9.92
CA PHE A 325 5.06 14.98 8.68
C PHE A 325 3.55 15.29 8.67
N ALA A 326 2.83 14.89 9.72
CA ALA A 326 1.40 15.11 9.84
C ALA A 326 1.02 16.59 9.73
N ARG A 327 1.78 17.47 10.41
CA ARG A 327 1.60 18.92 10.40
C ARG A 327 1.84 19.59 9.05
N ARG A 328 2.72 19.02 8.23
CA ARG A 328 2.96 19.52 6.86
C ARG A 328 1.81 19.20 5.91
N HIS A 329 1.10 18.10 6.16
CA HIS A 329 0.07 17.60 5.25
C HIS A 329 -1.35 17.93 5.69
N ASN A 330 -1.59 18.13 7.00
CA ASN A 330 -2.93 18.33 7.55
C ASN A 330 -2.96 19.47 8.57
N GLN A 331 -4.16 19.95 8.88
CA GLN A 331 -4.43 20.84 10.00
C GLN A 331 -5.26 20.10 11.05
N PHE A 332 -4.82 20.14 12.31
CA PHE A 332 -5.51 19.47 13.41
C PHE A 332 -6.07 20.50 14.38
N LYS A 333 -7.28 20.26 14.86
CA LYS A 333 -7.85 20.96 16.02
C LYS A 333 -7.22 20.48 17.30
N ARG A 334 -6.91 19.18 17.37
CA ARG A 334 -6.36 18.53 18.57
C ARG A 334 -5.26 17.53 18.24
N VAL A 335 -4.22 17.49 19.08
CA VAL A 335 -3.22 16.42 19.07
C VAL A 335 -3.07 15.84 20.47
N ILE A 336 -3.13 14.52 20.56
CA ILE A 336 -2.91 13.75 21.78
C ILE A 336 -1.59 13.00 21.63
N ILE A 337 -0.65 13.19 22.55
CA ILE A 337 0.70 12.63 22.49
C ILE A 337 0.94 11.80 23.75
N SER A 338 0.98 10.46 23.61
CA SER A 338 1.45 9.60 24.68
C SER A 338 2.96 9.52 24.70
N VAL A 339 3.52 9.65 25.90
CA VAL A 339 4.95 9.55 26.14
C VAL A 339 5.25 8.52 27.22
N SER A 340 6.37 7.83 27.05
CA SER A 340 6.93 6.95 28.08
C SER A 340 8.42 7.18 28.20
N LEU A 341 8.97 6.95 29.40
CA LEU A 341 10.38 7.19 29.71
C LEU A 341 11.32 6.56 28.67
N SER A 342 11.03 5.33 28.24
CA SER A 342 11.87 4.62 27.26
C SER A 342 11.97 5.31 25.89
N MET A 343 11.08 6.24 25.55
CA MET A 343 11.16 7.01 24.29
C MET A 343 12.29 8.05 24.31
N PHE A 344 12.80 8.39 25.50
CA PHE A 344 13.81 9.41 25.75
C PHE A 344 15.20 8.81 25.94
N GLU A 345 15.36 7.54 25.54
CA GLU A 345 16.64 6.85 25.55
C GLU A 345 17.57 7.35 24.43
N ALA A 346 18.86 7.46 24.73
CA ALA A 346 19.90 7.93 23.82
C ALA A 346 20.01 7.04 22.58
N ASP A 347 20.18 5.73 22.77
CA ASP A 347 20.51 4.80 21.67
C ASP A 347 19.31 4.10 21.04
N ARG A 348 18.10 4.61 21.30
CA ARG A 348 16.90 3.99 20.75
C ARG A 348 16.76 4.26 19.25
N VAL A 349 17.08 3.22 18.47
CA VAL A 349 16.97 3.20 17.01
C VAL A 349 15.51 3.31 16.53
N THR A 350 15.35 3.76 15.29
CA THR A 350 14.05 3.79 14.60
C THR A 350 13.63 2.38 14.19
N GLY A 351 12.32 2.16 14.01
CA GLY A 351 11.83 0.88 13.53
C GLY A 351 12.33 0.55 12.12
N ARG A 352 12.41 -0.75 11.80
CA ARG A 352 12.96 -1.27 10.53
C ARG A 352 12.30 -0.69 9.27
N ASP A 353 11.03 -0.29 9.34
CA ASP A 353 10.27 0.27 8.22
C ASP A 353 10.28 1.81 8.17
N PHE A 354 10.98 2.49 9.09
CA PHE A 354 11.00 3.94 9.18
C PHE A 354 11.61 4.60 7.94
N GLU A 355 12.80 4.16 7.53
CA GLU A 355 13.53 4.70 6.36
C GLU A 355 12.76 4.54 5.04
N ASN A 356 11.84 3.58 4.97
CA ASN A 356 11.01 3.35 3.78
C ASN A 356 9.69 4.13 3.80
N SER A 357 9.41 4.89 4.87
CA SER A 357 8.18 5.64 5.06
C SER A 357 8.33 7.12 4.71
N GLY A 358 7.22 7.81 4.49
CA GLY A 358 7.22 9.26 4.30
C GLY A 358 7.76 10.04 5.51
N PHE A 359 7.81 9.43 6.69
CA PHE A 359 8.34 10.06 7.90
C PHE A 359 9.86 10.31 7.84
N ALA A 360 10.59 9.51 7.06
CA ALA A 360 12.02 9.70 6.81
C ALA A 360 12.31 10.86 5.84
N GLY A 361 11.28 11.41 5.18
CA GLY A 361 11.39 12.55 4.26
C GLY A 361 11.33 12.18 2.78
N ASP A 362 11.13 10.90 2.46
CA ASP A 362 10.91 10.47 1.07
C ASP A 362 9.65 11.12 0.47
N PRO A 363 9.68 11.57 -0.80
CA PRO A 363 8.50 12.15 -1.44
C PRO A 363 7.32 11.17 -1.47
N MET A 364 6.16 11.60 -1.00
CA MET A 364 4.99 10.72 -0.89
C MET A 364 4.56 10.04 -2.19
N PRO A 365 4.61 10.66 -3.38
CA PRO A 365 4.35 9.96 -4.64
C PRO A 365 5.29 8.76 -4.88
N ILE A 366 6.54 8.85 -4.42
CA ILE A 366 7.53 7.77 -4.54
C ILE A 366 7.22 6.66 -3.53
N VAL A 367 6.93 7.02 -2.27
CA VAL A 367 6.53 6.07 -1.22
C VAL A 367 5.27 5.30 -1.66
N TYR A 368 4.29 6.02 -2.19
CA TYR A 368 3.05 5.47 -2.73
C TYR A 368 3.34 4.51 -3.90
N ALA A 369 4.13 4.91 -4.90
CA ALA A 369 4.47 4.04 -6.02
C ALA A 369 5.24 2.77 -5.59
N ARG A 370 6.21 2.89 -4.66
CA ARG A 370 6.92 1.74 -4.09
C ARG A 370 5.98 0.80 -3.35
N SER A 371 4.99 1.33 -2.62
CA SER A 371 4.00 0.54 -1.90
C SER A 371 3.13 -0.29 -2.84
N LEU A 372 2.72 0.26 -3.98
CA LEU A 372 1.93 -0.44 -5.00
C LEU A 372 2.74 -1.52 -5.72
N LEU A 373 4.03 -1.27 -5.93
CA LEU A 373 4.94 -2.18 -6.64
C LEU A 373 5.54 -3.26 -5.74
N ALA A 374 5.30 -3.22 -4.42
CA ALA A 374 5.82 -4.21 -3.50
C ALA A 374 5.23 -5.60 -3.82
N PRO A 375 6.07 -6.66 -3.93
CA PRO A 375 5.56 -8.02 -4.15
C PRO A 375 4.53 -8.47 -3.12
N GLN A 376 4.68 -8.00 -1.87
CA GLN A 376 3.74 -8.26 -0.79
C GLN A 376 2.37 -7.62 -1.04
N ALA A 377 2.30 -6.44 -1.66
CA ALA A 377 1.05 -5.76 -1.95
C ALA A 377 0.20 -6.56 -2.95
N ALA A 378 0.84 -7.20 -3.94
CA ALA A 378 0.15 -8.09 -4.88
C ALA A 378 -0.44 -9.33 -4.19
N ILE A 379 0.33 -9.95 -3.29
CA ILE A 379 -0.12 -11.08 -2.47
C ILE A 379 -1.30 -10.66 -1.57
N ASP A 380 -1.20 -9.46 -1.01
CA ASP A 380 -2.21 -8.90 -0.12
C ASP A 380 -3.50 -8.58 -0.85
N ALA A 381 -3.43 -7.93 -2.01
CA ALA A 381 -4.55 -7.69 -2.90
C ALA A 381 -5.27 -9.00 -3.29
N TYR A 382 -4.54 -10.03 -3.74
CA TYR A 382 -5.13 -11.32 -4.11
C TYR A 382 -5.92 -11.96 -2.94
N ARG A 383 -5.32 -11.97 -1.76
CA ARG A 383 -5.93 -12.56 -0.55
C ARG A 383 -7.11 -11.71 -0.07
N THR A 384 -7.03 -10.38 -0.13
CA THR A 384 -8.17 -9.50 0.18
C THR A 384 -9.35 -9.82 -0.71
N LEU A 385 -9.14 -9.89 -2.03
CA LEU A 385 -10.19 -10.26 -2.99
C LEU A 385 -10.77 -11.65 -2.70
N ARG A 386 -9.92 -12.64 -2.44
CA ARG A 386 -10.36 -14.00 -2.09
C ARG A 386 -11.20 -14.03 -0.81
N ASP A 387 -10.79 -13.27 0.20
CA ASP A 387 -11.45 -13.27 1.50
C ASP A 387 -12.80 -12.50 1.42
N ASN A 388 -12.86 -11.40 0.64
CA ASN A 388 -14.10 -10.69 0.32
C ASN A 388 -15.12 -11.60 -0.38
N LEU A 389 -14.67 -12.38 -1.38
CA LEU A 389 -15.50 -13.38 -2.08
C LEU A 389 -16.02 -14.50 -1.15
N ARG A 390 -15.37 -14.73 -0.02
CA ARG A 390 -15.81 -15.69 1.02
C ARG A 390 -16.70 -15.06 2.08
N GLY A 391 -17.05 -13.77 1.94
CA GLY A 391 -17.85 -13.02 2.91
C GLY A 391 -17.10 -12.70 4.20
N ALA A 392 -15.78 -12.82 4.23
CA ALA A 392 -14.99 -12.39 5.38
C ALA A 392 -15.00 -10.86 5.48
N ARG A 393 -15.01 -10.33 6.71
CA ARG A 393 -14.95 -8.90 7.00
C ARG A 393 -13.93 -8.65 8.10
N ALA A 394 -13.08 -7.63 7.93
CA ALA A 394 -12.27 -7.09 9.01
C ALA A 394 -12.83 -5.71 9.45
N PRO A 395 -12.44 -5.22 10.64
CA PRO A 395 -12.76 -3.86 11.06
C PRO A 395 -12.28 -2.83 10.03
N ASP A 396 -12.98 -1.70 9.93
CA ASP A 396 -12.47 -0.54 9.20
C ASP A 396 -11.15 -0.10 9.86
N MET A 397 -10.20 0.41 9.07
CA MET A 397 -8.88 0.84 9.54
C MET A 397 -8.61 2.30 9.14
N SER A 398 -9.63 2.98 8.60
CA SER A 398 -9.55 4.35 8.09
C SER A 398 -9.09 5.35 9.16
N ASN A 399 -9.42 5.12 10.43
CA ASN A 399 -9.07 5.94 11.59
C ASN A 399 -7.85 5.40 12.38
N GLY A 400 -7.17 4.35 11.89
CA GLY A 400 -5.97 3.76 12.50
C GLY A 400 -6.07 2.26 12.75
N LEU A 401 -5.08 1.70 13.46
CA LEU A 401 -5.01 0.24 13.69
C LEU A 401 -5.78 -0.19 14.94
N HIS A 402 -6.84 -0.99 14.77
CA HIS A 402 -7.52 -1.67 15.88
C HIS A 402 -6.75 -2.92 16.33
N LEU A 403 -5.86 -2.76 17.31
CA LEU A 403 -5.15 -3.88 17.90
C LEU A 403 -6.08 -4.65 18.85
N ARG A 404 -6.61 -5.80 18.42
CA ARG A 404 -7.27 -6.74 19.34
C ARG A 404 -6.25 -7.71 19.89
N LEU A 405 -5.81 -7.45 21.11
CA LEU A 405 -5.11 -8.42 21.94
C LEU A 405 -6.14 -9.29 22.64
N HIS A 406 -5.82 -10.57 22.79
CA HIS A 406 -6.66 -11.50 23.53
C HIS A 406 -6.15 -11.64 24.96
N PRO A 407 -7.05 -11.72 25.97
CA PRO A 407 -6.70 -12.11 27.32
C PRO A 407 -5.84 -13.37 27.32
N THR A 408 -4.72 -13.35 28.07
CA THR A 408 -3.99 -14.58 28.39
C THR A 408 -4.62 -15.21 29.62
N SER A 409 -4.57 -16.54 29.74
CA SER A 409 -4.98 -17.23 30.98
C SER A 409 -3.87 -17.29 32.02
N ARG A 410 -2.65 -16.81 31.71
CA ARG A 410 -1.46 -16.83 32.58
C ARG A 410 -0.86 -15.43 32.70
N TYR A 411 -1.58 -14.52 33.37
CA TYR A 411 -1.18 -13.12 33.48
C TYR A 411 0.14 -12.94 34.21
N ARG A 412 0.34 -13.57 35.37
CA ARG A 412 1.59 -13.44 36.15
C ARG A 412 2.83 -13.78 35.32
N ALA A 413 2.81 -14.92 34.63
CA ALA A 413 3.89 -15.34 33.74
C ALA A 413 4.10 -14.36 32.56
N ALA A 414 3.02 -13.87 31.94
CA ALA A 414 3.12 -12.90 30.85
C ALA A 414 3.68 -11.55 31.31
N PHE A 415 3.34 -11.10 32.52
CA PHE A 415 3.91 -9.89 33.11
C PHE A 415 5.42 -10.02 33.33
N ASP A 416 5.84 -11.14 33.94
CA ASP A 416 7.24 -11.40 34.24
C ASP A 416 8.05 -11.58 32.96
N GLU A 417 7.55 -12.35 31.98
CA GLU A 417 8.21 -12.54 30.69
C GLU A 417 8.47 -11.20 29.99
N VAL A 418 7.48 -10.31 29.97
CA VAL A 418 7.62 -8.98 29.37
C VAL A 418 8.60 -8.11 30.15
N LEU A 419 8.59 -8.15 31.49
CA LEU A 419 9.58 -7.42 32.30
C LEU A 419 11.00 -7.92 31.99
N GLU A 420 11.22 -9.23 32.02
CA GLU A 420 12.53 -9.83 31.74
C GLU A 420 13.02 -9.52 30.33
N ARG A 421 12.25 -9.92 29.32
CA ARG A 421 12.70 -9.90 27.92
C ARG A 421 12.82 -8.50 27.37
N LYS A 422 11.98 -7.57 27.83
CA LYS A 422 11.91 -6.21 27.28
C LYS A 422 12.61 -5.19 28.16
N TYR A 423 12.35 -5.19 29.46
CA TYR A 423 12.77 -4.08 30.31
C TYR A 423 14.08 -4.33 31.05
N LEU A 424 14.29 -5.55 31.55
CA LEU A 424 15.40 -5.87 32.44
C LEU A 424 16.68 -6.36 31.71
N VAL A 425 16.55 -6.83 30.47
CA VAL A 425 17.67 -7.38 29.69
C VAL A 425 18.07 -6.50 28.51
N GLN A 426 17.14 -5.80 27.86
CA GLN A 426 17.46 -5.02 26.65
C GLN A 426 18.24 -3.73 27.01
N PRO A 427 19.40 -3.47 26.35
CA PRO A 427 20.23 -2.30 26.63
C PRO A 427 19.47 -0.98 26.53
N TRP A 428 18.67 -0.81 25.46
CA TRP A 428 17.86 0.40 25.19
C TRP A 428 16.57 0.53 26.04
N HIS A 429 16.47 -0.22 27.14
CA HIS A 429 15.40 -0.12 28.14
C HIS A 429 16.00 0.13 29.54
N TYR A 430 15.59 -0.58 30.60
CA TYR A 430 16.06 -0.27 31.97
C TYR A 430 17.41 -0.88 32.30
N ALA A 431 17.88 -1.83 31.48
CA ALA A 431 19.15 -2.52 31.70
C ALA A 431 20.37 -1.60 31.62
N HIS A 432 20.34 -0.65 30.69
CA HIS A 432 21.41 0.32 30.42
C HIS A 432 20.79 1.65 29.97
N PHE A 433 19.84 2.17 30.76
CA PHE A 433 19.08 3.36 30.40
C PHE A 433 19.94 4.62 30.46
N GLU A 434 20.18 5.27 29.32
CA GLU A 434 20.79 6.58 29.20
C GLU A 434 19.77 7.64 28.75
N TYR A 435 19.32 8.44 29.72
CA TYR A 435 18.42 9.55 29.47
C TYR A 435 19.08 10.66 28.64
N ASP A 436 18.54 10.96 27.46
CA ASP A 436 19.05 12.00 26.56
C ASP A 436 18.15 13.25 26.54
N PRO A 437 18.60 14.38 27.11
CA PRO A 437 17.86 15.65 27.09
C PRO A 437 17.54 16.16 25.68
N ARG A 438 18.30 15.77 24.65
CA ARG A 438 17.99 16.13 23.25
C ARG A 438 16.64 15.55 22.79
N ARG A 439 16.20 14.43 23.40
CA ARG A 439 14.88 13.82 23.15
C ARG A 439 13.74 14.68 23.71
N VAL A 440 13.98 15.36 24.84
CA VAL A 440 13.04 16.36 25.39
C VAL A 440 12.92 17.56 24.46
N GLU A 441 14.04 18.02 23.92
CA GLU A 441 14.03 19.11 22.94
C GLU A 441 13.28 18.74 21.64
N LEU A 442 13.30 17.46 21.22
CA LEU A 442 12.45 16.99 20.12
C LEU A 442 10.96 17.10 20.45
N LEU A 443 10.56 16.73 21.67
CA LEU A 443 9.18 16.90 22.13
C LEU A 443 8.80 18.38 22.17
N HIS A 444 9.67 19.23 22.72
CA HIS A 444 9.48 20.68 22.79
C HIS A 444 9.16 21.28 21.40
N ARG A 445 10.00 20.99 20.40
CA ARG A 445 9.76 21.49 19.03
C ARG A 445 8.45 20.97 18.46
N LEU A 446 8.17 19.67 18.66
CA LEU A 446 6.94 19.05 18.17
C LEU A 446 5.68 19.73 18.72
N ILE A 447 5.59 19.89 20.05
CA ILE A 447 4.42 20.49 20.67
C ILE A 447 4.32 21.98 20.37
N ALA A 448 5.45 22.69 20.25
CA ALA A 448 5.48 24.10 19.86
C ALA A 448 4.97 24.31 18.43
N ASP A 449 5.34 23.43 17.49
CA ASP A 449 4.89 23.52 16.09
C ASP A 449 3.36 23.35 15.95
N PHE A 450 2.76 22.47 16.76
CA PHE A 450 1.30 22.33 16.87
C PHE A 450 0.66 23.50 17.62
N ALA A 451 1.23 23.93 18.75
CA ALA A 451 0.65 25.02 19.52
C ALA A 451 0.64 26.34 18.73
N ARG A 452 1.65 26.60 17.89
CA ARG A 452 1.70 27.76 16.99
C ARG A 452 0.63 27.74 15.89
N SER A 453 0.09 26.59 15.48
CA SER A 453 -1.10 26.56 14.59
C SER A 453 -2.40 26.97 15.26
N GLY A 454 -2.43 27.06 16.59
CA GLY A 454 -3.69 27.10 17.33
C GLY A 454 -4.27 25.72 17.63
N THR A 455 -3.49 24.65 17.47
CA THR A 455 -3.92 23.28 17.80
C THR A 455 -3.88 23.07 19.31
N GLU A 456 -4.92 22.46 19.88
CA GLU A 456 -4.90 22.00 21.28
C GLU A 456 -3.99 20.78 21.42
N VAL A 457 -3.00 20.83 22.31
CA VAL A 457 -2.03 19.74 22.48
C VAL A 457 -2.17 19.14 23.88
N TYR A 458 -2.44 17.84 23.94
CA TYR A 458 -2.49 17.07 25.18
C TYR A 458 -1.34 16.09 25.19
N VAL A 459 -0.36 16.30 26.07
CA VAL A 459 0.71 15.34 26.32
C VAL A 459 0.35 14.54 27.57
N TYR A 460 0.48 13.22 27.53
CA TYR A 460 0.26 12.41 28.72
C TYR A 460 1.28 11.30 28.88
N THR A 461 1.62 10.98 30.13
CA THR A 461 2.47 9.81 30.44
C THR A 461 1.61 8.55 30.39
N ASP A 462 2.11 7.52 29.72
CA ASP A 462 1.39 6.25 29.65
C ASP A 462 1.16 5.66 31.07
N PRO A 463 -0.06 5.19 31.41
CA PRO A 463 -0.26 4.43 32.63
C PRO A 463 0.54 3.13 32.57
N VAL A 464 1.24 2.83 33.65
CA VAL A 464 2.05 1.61 33.82
C VAL A 464 1.63 0.90 35.09
N HIS A 465 1.64 -0.43 35.05
CA HIS A 465 1.37 -1.23 36.23
C HIS A 465 2.46 -1.02 37.29
N ALA A 466 2.11 -1.07 38.58
CA ALA A 466 3.01 -0.84 39.71
C ALA A 466 4.26 -1.72 39.66
N ARG A 467 4.13 -2.99 39.26
CA ARG A 467 5.28 -3.89 39.01
C ARG A 467 6.34 -3.31 38.07
N GLN A 468 5.96 -2.55 37.04
CA GLN A 468 6.92 -1.91 36.15
C GLN A 468 7.66 -0.75 36.86
N ILE A 469 6.99 -0.04 37.77
CA ILE A 469 7.58 1.04 38.57
C ILE A 469 8.55 0.45 39.61
N GLU A 470 8.18 -0.64 40.25
CA GLU A 470 9.07 -1.38 41.15
C GLU A 470 10.29 -1.94 40.40
N ALA A 471 10.11 -2.43 39.16
CA ALA A 471 11.23 -2.85 38.33
C ALA A 471 12.18 -1.68 37.99
N MET A 472 11.65 -0.50 37.66
CA MET A 472 12.47 0.71 37.50
C MET A 472 13.21 1.08 38.79
N THR A 473 12.57 0.92 39.94
CA THR A 473 13.15 1.23 41.26
C THR A 473 14.28 0.27 41.59
N ALA A 474 14.06 -1.04 41.42
CA ALA A 474 15.07 -2.07 41.64
C ALA A 474 16.26 -1.97 40.66
N MET A 475 16.04 -1.42 39.46
CA MET A 475 17.11 -1.14 38.47
C MET A 475 17.81 0.21 38.70
N GLY A 476 17.39 1.02 39.69
CA GLY A 476 17.97 2.35 39.93
C GLY A 476 17.56 3.44 38.94
N VAL A 477 16.55 3.18 38.10
CA VAL A 477 16.06 4.10 37.05
C VAL A 477 15.04 5.12 37.59
N TYR A 478 14.43 4.87 38.75
CA TYR A 478 13.36 5.72 39.29
C TYR A 478 13.76 7.20 39.52
N PRO A 479 14.98 7.56 39.99
CA PRO A 479 15.39 8.96 40.05
C PRO A 479 15.41 9.66 38.69
N ILE A 480 15.78 8.93 37.63
CA ILE A 480 15.76 9.42 36.24
C ILE A 480 14.32 9.66 35.79
N PHE A 481 13.40 8.76 36.15
CA PHE A 481 11.97 8.92 35.90
C PHE A 481 11.41 10.22 36.51
N GLU A 482 11.78 10.56 37.75
CA GLU A 482 11.34 11.81 38.40
C GLU A 482 11.92 13.05 37.72
N ARG A 483 13.20 12.99 37.32
CA ARG A 483 13.84 14.05 36.52
C ARG A 483 13.11 14.24 35.19
N TRP A 484 12.78 13.15 34.50
CA TRP A 484 12.04 13.18 33.24
C TRP A 484 10.68 13.87 33.38
N LEU A 485 9.88 13.56 34.40
CA LEU A 485 8.61 14.25 34.65
C LEU A 485 8.80 15.76 34.89
N THR A 486 9.88 16.14 35.57
CA THR A 486 10.23 17.55 35.80
C THR A 486 10.58 18.24 34.49
N ASP A 487 11.39 17.61 33.64
CA ASP A 487 11.80 18.13 32.33
C ASP A 487 10.61 18.26 31.36
N LEU A 488 9.69 17.29 31.35
CA LEU A 488 8.44 17.38 30.60
C LEU A 488 7.59 18.57 31.06
N THR A 489 7.47 18.75 32.37
CA THR A 489 6.69 19.85 32.97
C THR A 489 7.29 21.20 32.60
N ALA A 490 8.61 21.34 32.68
CA ALA A 490 9.32 22.55 32.27
C ALA A 490 9.16 22.83 30.77
N THR A 491 9.20 21.78 29.95
CA THR A 491 9.02 21.87 28.49
C THR A 491 7.64 22.40 28.10
N VAL A 492 6.57 21.86 28.69
CA VAL A 492 5.20 22.34 28.43
C VAL A 492 5.01 23.76 28.93
N ALA A 493 5.55 24.11 30.11
CA ALA A 493 5.50 25.47 30.62
C ALA A 493 6.21 26.47 29.69
N LYS A 494 7.37 26.10 29.13
CA LYS A 494 8.11 26.91 28.16
C LYS A 494 7.29 27.22 26.91
N VAL A 495 6.55 26.24 26.39
CA VAL A 495 5.71 26.43 25.19
C VAL A 495 4.49 27.29 25.48
N ASN A 496 3.84 27.09 26.62
CA ASN A 496 2.72 27.95 27.02
C ASN A 496 3.15 29.40 27.32
N ALA A 497 4.42 29.63 27.64
CA ALA A 497 4.98 30.97 27.83
C ALA A 497 5.46 31.63 26.52
N ASP A 498 5.53 30.89 25.40
CA ASP A 498 5.93 31.45 24.09
C ASP A 498 4.82 32.38 23.55
N PRO A 499 5.10 33.67 23.29
CA PRO A 499 4.10 34.62 22.76
C PRO A 499 3.51 34.22 21.40
N TRP A 500 4.21 33.37 20.65
CA TRP A 500 3.75 32.86 19.35
C TRP A 500 2.85 31.62 19.48
N SER A 501 2.76 31.02 20.67
CA SER A 501 1.87 29.90 20.92
C SER A 501 0.42 30.39 20.96
N ARG A 502 -0.42 29.80 20.10
CA ARG A 502 -1.85 30.15 19.97
C ARG A 502 -2.77 29.09 20.59
N GLY A 503 -2.31 27.84 20.60
CA GLY A 503 -3.01 26.70 21.17
C GLY A 503 -2.58 26.44 22.61
N LYS A 504 -3.46 25.80 23.38
CA LYS A 504 -3.19 25.38 24.75
C LYS A 504 -2.43 24.06 24.75
N VAL A 505 -1.37 23.97 25.56
CA VAL A 505 -0.66 22.70 25.80
C VAL A 505 -0.89 22.25 27.23
N GLU A 506 -1.33 21.01 27.41
CA GLU A 506 -1.50 20.38 28.73
C GLU A 506 -0.59 19.17 28.88
N LEU A 507 -0.09 18.94 30.10
CA LEU A 507 0.63 17.74 30.49
C LEU A 507 -0.14 17.01 31.57
N TRP A 508 -0.42 15.73 31.34
CA TRP A 508 -1.09 14.85 32.29
C TRP A 508 -0.22 13.66 32.66
N ASP A 509 -0.24 13.29 33.93
CA ASP A 509 0.48 12.13 34.42
C ASP A 509 -0.46 11.06 34.97
N PHE A 510 -0.40 9.86 34.37
CA PHE A 510 -1.21 8.71 34.71
C PHE A 510 -0.40 7.58 35.37
N THR A 511 0.86 7.86 35.72
CA THR A 511 1.73 6.89 36.40
C THR A 511 1.51 6.91 37.92
N GLY A 512 2.07 5.92 38.63
CA GLY A 512 2.09 5.88 40.10
C GLY A 512 1.28 4.71 40.66
N TYR A 513 0.84 4.84 41.91
CA TYR A 513 0.20 3.77 42.67
C TYR A 513 -1.25 4.17 43.02
N ASN A 514 -2.21 3.58 42.32
CA ASN A 514 -3.64 3.76 42.53
C ASN A 514 -4.38 2.45 42.22
N ARG A 515 -5.69 2.39 42.49
CA ARG A 515 -6.52 1.18 42.31
C ARG A 515 -6.48 0.54 40.91
N ILE A 516 -6.13 1.31 39.88
CA ILE A 516 -5.99 0.82 38.51
C ILE A 516 -4.58 0.31 38.30
N THR A 517 -3.56 1.12 38.60
CA THR A 517 -2.16 0.75 38.37
C THR A 517 -1.65 -0.35 39.30
N THR A 518 -2.36 -0.63 40.40
CA THR A 518 -2.13 -1.76 41.31
C THR A 518 -3.19 -2.86 41.16
N GLU A 519 -3.76 -3.03 39.95
CA GLU A 519 -4.70 -4.11 39.67
C GLU A 519 -4.10 -5.46 40.08
N ASN A 520 -4.85 -6.26 40.83
CA ASN A 520 -4.35 -7.57 41.24
C ASN A 520 -4.13 -8.46 40.02
N ILE A 521 -2.95 -9.08 39.94
CA ILE A 521 -2.63 -9.99 38.84
C ILE A 521 -3.03 -11.40 39.27
N PRO A 522 -3.87 -12.11 38.50
CA PRO A 522 -4.23 -13.50 38.80
C PRO A 522 -3.00 -14.41 38.93
N ASP A 523 -3.07 -15.35 39.88
CA ASP A 523 -2.03 -16.36 40.05
C ASP A 523 -1.92 -17.28 38.83
N SER A 524 -0.75 -17.89 38.62
CA SER A 524 -0.45 -18.67 37.41
C SER A 524 -1.40 -19.84 37.15
N ASP A 525 -2.07 -20.32 38.20
CA ASP A 525 -2.93 -21.49 38.19
C ASP A 525 -4.42 -21.13 38.05
N ASP A 526 -4.79 -19.85 38.27
CA ASP A 526 -6.16 -19.37 38.10
C ASP A 526 -6.38 -18.80 36.70
N THR A 527 -6.82 -19.68 35.81
CA THR A 527 -7.14 -19.35 34.41
C THR A 527 -8.52 -18.72 34.21
N ARG A 528 -9.32 -18.57 35.27
CA ARG A 528 -10.70 -18.05 35.19
C ARG A 528 -10.79 -16.55 35.41
N GLN A 529 -9.80 -15.97 36.10
CA GLN A 529 -9.75 -14.53 36.34
C GLN A 529 -9.10 -13.79 35.17
N THR A 530 -9.69 -12.67 34.79
CA THR A 530 -9.18 -11.79 33.73
C THR A 530 -8.82 -10.43 34.30
N MET A 531 -7.74 -9.83 33.79
CA MET A 531 -7.42 -8.43 34.07
C MET A 531 -8.29 -7.50 33.21
N THR A 532 -8.70 -6.38 33.80
CA THR A 532 -9.56 -5.35 33.23
C THR A 532 -8.74 -4.27 32.53
N TRP A 533 -7.64 -3.82 33.16
CA TRP A 533 -6.93 -2.60 32.75
C TRP A 533 -5.64 -2.88 31.99
N TYR A 534 -5.02 -4.03 32.23
CA TYR A 534 -3.75 -4.38 31.60
C TYR A 534 -3.80 -5.71 30.84
N TRP A 535 -3.14 -5.74 29.68
CA TRP A 535 -2.87 -6.98 28.95
C TRP A 535 -1.62 -7.69 29.46
N ASN A 536 -0.60 -6.90 29.82
CA ASN A 536 0.66 -7.35 30.40
C ASN A 536 1.37 -6.16 31.09
N SER A 537 2.59 -6.36 31.58
CA SER A 537 3.40 -5.31 32.23
C SER A 537 3.81 -4.14 31.32
N SER A 538 3.57 -4.24 30.00
CA SER A 538 3.86 -3.18 29.03
C SER A 538 2.60 -2.51 28.48
N LEU A 539 1.49 -3.23 28.27
CA LEU A 539 0.34 -2.77 27.49
C LEU A 539 -0.94 -2.69 28.32
N TYR A 540 -1.72 -1.61 28.14
CA TYR A 540 -3.05 -1.43 28.73
C TYR A 540 -4.19 -1.66 27.73
N THR A 541 -5.38 -1.92 28.27
CA THR A 541 -6.60 -2.22 27.50
C THR A 541 -7.26 -0.96 26.93
N PRO A 542 -8.06 -1.07 25.85
CA PRO A 542 -8.88 0.05 25.38
C PRO A 542 -9.78 0.67 26.46
N ALA A 543 -10.27 -0.13 27.41
CA ALA A 543 -11.07 0.35 28.53
C ALA A 543 -10.27 1.32 29.44
N LEU A 544 -8.98 1.05 29.68
CA LEU A 544 -8.13 2.01 30.40
C LEU A 544 -7.86 3.26 29.55
N GLY A 545 -7.68 3.11 28.24
CA GLY A 545 -7.49 4.27 27.36
C GLY A 545 -8.69 5.21 27.34
N ASP A 546 -9.91 4.68 27.28
CA ASP A 546 -11.15 5.47 27.37
C ASP A 546 -11.21 6.24 28.70
N LEU A 547 -10.80 5.64 29.83
CA LEU A 547 -10.72 6.35 31.12
C LEU A 547 -9.66 7.46 31.13
N VAL A 548 -8.48 7.20 30.55
CA VAL A 548 -7.41 8.20 30.41
C VAL A 548 -7.90 9.40 29.61
N LEU A 549 -8.59 9.14 28.48
CA LEU A 549 -9.13 10.19 27.63
C LEU A 549 -10.27 10.95 28.30
N ALA A 550 -11.18 10.25 28.98
CA ALA A 550 -12.32 10.88 29.67
C ALA A 550 -11.85 11.84 30.79
N ASP A 551 -10.85 11.45 31.58
CA ASP A 551 -10.27 12.30 32.63
C ASP A 551 -9.55 13.52 32.02
N MET A 552 -8.72 13.30 31.00
CA MET A 552 -7.93 14.35 30.36
C MET A 552 -8.78 15.36 29.58
N LEU A 553 -9.77 14.89 28.82
CA LEU A 553 -10.59 15.72 27.93
C LEU A 553 -11.88 16.24 28.59
N LYS A 554 -12.21 15.75 29.80
CA LYS A 554 -13.37 16.16 30.60
C LYS A 554 -14.72 15.93 29.89
N ASP A 555 -14.82 14.91 29.05
CA ASP A 555 -16.04 14.53 28.32
C ASP A 555 -16.91 13.58 29.19
N GLY A 556 -18.18 13.94 29.44
CA GLY A 556 -19.18 13.08 30.10
C GLY A 556 -19.18 13.01 31.65
N ASN A 557 -20.37 12.73 32.22
CA ASN A 557 -20.75 12.80 33.64
C ASN A 557 -19.90 11.95 34.61
N GLY A 558 -18.78 12.47 35.11
CA GLY A 558 -18.14 11.94 36.31
C GLY A 558 -16.66 12.26 36.42
N ARG A 559 -16.25 12.84 37.55
CA ARG A 559 -14.85 13.05 37.94
C ARG A 559 -14.14 11.70 38.12
N VAL A 560 -13.56 11.17 37.06
CA VAL A 560 -12.59 10.09 37.16
C VAL A 560 -11.27 10.74 37.60
N ASP A 561 -11.01 10.89 38.90
CA ASP A 561 -9.72 11.43 39.39
C ASP A 561 -8.60 10.38 39.29
N LEU A 562 -8.16 10.11 38.06
CA LEU A 562 -7.15 9.09 37.77
C LEU A 562 -5.76 9.70 37.58
N GLY A 563 -5.65 10.65 36.66
CA GLY A 563 -4.42 11.36 36.32
C GLY A 563 -4.26 12.66 37.11
N LYS A 564 -3.06 13.22 37.07
CA LYS A 564 -2.78 14.56 37.60
C LYS A 564 -2.24 15.45 36.51
N GLN A 565 -2.90 16.58 36.27
CA GLN A 565 -2.37 17.61 35.38
C GLN A 565 -1.13 18.23 36.03
N LEU A 566 0.00 18.19 35.32
CA LEU A 566 1.29 18.65 35.82
C LEU A 566 1.55 20.11 35.44
N SER A 567 2.16 20.84 36.38
CA SER A 567 2.60 22.22 36.21
C SER A 567 3.85 22.49 37.06
N PRO A 568 4.62 23.55 36.75
CA PRO A 568 5.75 23.95 37.59
C PRO A 568 5.37 24.18 39.06
N PHE A 569 4.11 24.51 39.34
CA PHE A 569 3.61 24.78 40.69
C PHE A 569 3.31 23.53 41.52
N ASN A 570 2.99 22.39 40.89
CA ASN A 570 2.56 21.19 41.61
C ASN A 570 3.49 19.98 41.45
N ILE A 571 4.44 20.00 40.50
CA ILE A 571 5.29 18.84 40.19
C ILE A 571 6.01 18.27 41.42
N GLN A 572 6.58 19.10 42.28
CA GLN A 572 7.28 18.64 43.49
C GLN A 572 6.34 17.96 44.49
N ALA A 573 5.12 18.50 44.64
CA ALA A 573 4.10 17.89 45.50
C ALA A 573 3.62 16.54 44.95
N VAL A 574 3.43 16.45 43.62
CA VAL A 574 3.06 15.20 42.94
C VAL A 574 4.15 14.13 43.12
N LEU A 575 5.43 14.48 42.93
CA LEU A 575 6.55 13.56 43.14
C LEU A 575 6.63 13.09 44.61
N ALA A 576 6.46 13.99 45.57
CA ALA A 576 6.43 13.64 46.99
C ALA A 576 5.27 12.66 47.31
N GLN A 577 4.09 12.88 46.72
CA GLN A 577 2.95 11.97 46.86
C GLN A 577 3.26 10.59 46.27
N LYS A 578 3.90 10.51 45.10
CA LYS A 578 4.32 9.24 44.49
C LYS A 578 5.29 8.46 45.37
N ARG A 579 6.32 9.13 45.92
CA ARG A 579 7.27 8.50 46.85
C ARG A 579 6.57 7.95 48.10
N LYS A 580 5.58 8.69 48.64
CA LYS A 580 4.76 8.21 49.77
C LYS A 580 3.93 6.99 49.38
N ALA A 581 3.31 7.03 48.20
CA ALA A 581 2.50 5.94 47.69
C ALA A 581 3.33 4.67 47.40
N ALA A 582 4.55 4.81 46.88
CA ALA A 582 5.50 3.71 46.68
C ALA A 582 5.85 3.02 48.00
N ARG A 583 6.20 3.80 49.04
CA ARG A 583 6.47 3.24 50.39
C ARG A 583 5.27 2.49 50.97
N ARG A 584 4.05 3.02 50.76
CA ARG A 584 2.83 2.34 51.18
C ARG A 584 2.63 1.03 50.42
N TYR A 585 2.77 1.05 49.10
CA TYR A 585 2.65 -0.15 48.28
C TYR A 585 3.66 -1.23 48.69
N GLY A 586 4.93 -0.87 48.92
CA GLY A 586 5.93 -1.83 49.41
C GLY A 586 5.65 -2.40 50.81
N ALA A 587 4.93 -1.65 51.66
CA ALA A 587 4.48 -2.15 52.96
C ALA A 587 3.24 -3.06 52.85
N GLU A 588 2.33 -2.77 51.92
CA GLU A 588 1.11 -3.54 51.69
C GLU A 588 1.36 -4.83 50.88
N TYR A 589 2.32 -4.79 49.95
CA TYR A 589 2.63 -5.88 49.00
C TYR A 589 4.12 -6.30 49.04
N PRO A 590 4.68 -6.66 50.20
CA PRO A 590 6.11 -6.93 50.35
C PRO A 590 6.60 -8.11 49.50
N GLN A 591 5.74 -9.12 49.27
CA GLN A 591 6.06 -10.26 48.42
C GLN A 591 6.18 -9.85 46.95
N GLU A 592 5.27 -9.02 46.43
CA GLU A 592 5.36 -8.58 45.03
C GLU A 592 6.62 -7.76 44.76
N VAL A 593 7.03 -6.91 45.70
CA VAL A 593 8.29 -6.15 45.60
C VAL A 593 9.49 -7.09 45.64
N ALA A 594 9.50 -8.06 46.56
CA ALA A 594 10.57 -9.05 46.67
C ALA A 594 10.72 -9.89 45.39
N ASP A 595 9.60 -10.29 44.78
CA ASP A 595 9.60 -11.05 43.53
C ASP A 595 10.27 -10.28 42.39
N ILE A 596 10.01 -8.97 42.30
CA ILE A 596 10.59 -8.11 41.26
C ILE A 596 12.09 -7.91 41.50
N VAL A 597 12.50 -7.71 42.75
CA VAL A 597 13.93 -7.64 43.11
C VAL A 597 14.63 -8.94 42.74
N HIS A 598 14.02 -10.09 43.06
CA HIS A 598 14.52 -11.40 42.65
C HIS A 598 14.60 -11.54 41.12
N LEU A 599 13.58 -11.07 40.39
CA LEU A 599 13.56 -11.03 38.92
C LEU A 599 14.73 -10.23 38.32
N VAL A 600 15.02 -9.06 38.90
CA VAL A 600 16.13 -8.18 38.52
C VAL A 600 17.49 -8.84 38.76
N HIS A 601 17.64 -9.54 39.89
CA HIS A 601 18.87 -10.28 40.20
C HIS A 601 19.06 -11.48 39.25
N ARG A 602 18.00 -12.26 39.02
CA ARG A 602 18.02 -13.42 38.12
C ARG A 602 18.40 -13.06 36.69
N THR A 603 17.95 -11.92 36.19
CA THR A 603 18.27 -11.45 34.83
C THR A 603 19.68 -10.87 34.70
N GLY A 604 20.43 -10.70 35.80
CA GLY A 604 21.77 -10.09 35.82
C GLY A 604 22.79 -10.69 34.84
N PRO A 605 22.97 -12.01 34.76
CA PRO A 605 23.88 -12.62 33.79
C PRO A 605 23.49 -12.35 32.32
N ALA A 606 22.21 -12.55 31.97
CA ALA A 606 21.71 -12.30 30.62
C ALA A 606 21.83 -10.81 30.23
N ARG A 607 21.55 -9.92 31.19
CA ARG A 607 21.74 -8.47 31.03
C ARG A 607 23.20 -8.13 30.70
N ARG A 608 24.16 -8.64 31.47
CA ARG A 608 25.59 -8.37 31.22
C ARG A 608 26.03 -8.84 29.84
N ALA A 609 25.67 -10.06 29.45
CA ALA A 609 26.00 -10.59 28.13
C ALA A 609 25.42 -9.74 26.99
N MET A 610 24.19 -9.25 27.14
CA MET A 610 23.54 -8.40 26.13
C MET A 610 24.18 -7.01 26.02
N ILE A 611 24.59 -6.43 27.16
CA ILE A 611 25.30 -5.13 27.19
C ILE A 611 26.68 -5.28 26.55
N GLU A 612 27.44 -6.31 26.89
CA GLU A 612 28.76 -6.59 26.28
C GLU A 612 28.64 -6.75 24.76
N GLN A 613 27.61 -7.47 24.29
CA GLN A 613 27.33 -7.59 22.86
C GLN A 613 26.97 -6.23 22.24
N PHE A 614 26.17 -5.41 22.93
CA PHE A 614 25.75 -4.10 22.43
C PHE A 614 26.92 -3.12 22.31
N GLU A 615 27.80 -3.05 23.31
CA GLU A 615 29.00 -2.20 23.30
C GLU A 615 30.05 -2.64 22.27
N SER A 616 30.01 -3.91 21.84
CA SER A 616 30.93 -4.46 20.84
C SER A 616 30.53 -4.23 19.38
N ASN A 617 29.27 -3.84 19.11
CA ASN A 617 28.73 -3.58 17.77
C ASN A 617 28.65 -2.07 17.49
#